data_AF-A0A382IMZ6-F1
#
_entry.id   AF-A0A382IMZ6-F1
#
_cell.length_a   1.000
_cell.length_b   1.000
_cell.length_c   1.000
_cell.angle_alpha   90.00
_cell.angle_beta   90.00
_cell.angle_gamma   90.00
#
_symmetry.space_group_name_H-M   'P 1'
#
loop_
_entity.id
_entity.type
_entity.pdbx_description
1 polymer ?
#
loop_
_entity_poly.entity_id
_entity_poly.type
_entity_poly.pdbx_seq_one_letter_code
_entity_poly.pdbx_strand_id
1 'polypeptide(L)' 'MFKGFKKKFIKVKKGKIFCKIGGNGPPLLLLHGYPQTHFMWHKIATNLSKYFTI' A
#
# COMPACT_ATOMS: atom_id res chain seq x y z
N MET A 1 8.58 -4.86 8.28
CA MET A 1 7.16 -5.13 7.93
C MET A 1 6.88 -4.51 6.56
N PHE A 2 6.13 -5.21 5.70
CA PHE A 2 6.10 -5.02 4.23
C PHE A 2 7.46 -5.30 3.55
N LYS A 3 8.03 -6.51 3.73
CA LYS A 3 9.27 -6.90 3.04
C LYS A 3 9.02 -6.99 1.53
N GLY A 4 9.89 -6.41 0.72
CA GLY A 4 9.76 -6.41 -0.75
C GLY A 4 8.85 -5.31 -1.32
N PHE A 5 8.19 -4.51 -0.49
CA PHE A 5 7.36 -3.39 -0.96
C PHE A 5 8.20 -2.13 -1.16
N LYS A 6 8.00 -1.45 -2.28
CA LYS A 6 8.63 -0.17 -2.60
C LYS A 6 7.88 0.97 -1.92
N LYS A 7 8.60 1.85 -1.23
CA LYS A 7 8.03 3.09 -0.68
C LYS A 7 7.97 4.14 -1.80
N LYS A 8 6.87 4.89 -1.89
CA LYS A 8 6.72 5.96 -2.87
C LYS A 8 5.97 7.15 -2.28
N PHE A 9 6.35 8.34 -2.70
CA PHE A 9 5.53 9.55 -2.58
C PHE A 9 5.00 9.90 -3.96
N ILE A 10 3.68 9.85 -4.14
CA ILE A 10 3.02 10.19 -5.39
C ILE A 10 2.59 11.66 -5.32
N LYS A 11 3.08 12.47 -6.28
CA LYS A 11 2.66 13.88 -6.41
C LYS A 11 1.27 13.93 -7.04
N VAL A 12 0.34 14.61 -6.38
CA VAL A 12 -1.01 14.92 -6.86
C VAL A 12 -1.24 16.44 -6.77
N LYS A 13 -2.34 16.95 -7.35
CA LYS A 13 -2.64 18.39 -7.35
C LYS A 13 -2.66 19.01 -5.94
N LYS A 14 -3.14 18.25 -4.94
CA LYS A 14 -3.31 18.71 -3.55
C LYS A 14 -2.15 18.35 -2.61
N GLY A 15 -1.02 17.85 -3.12
CA GLY A 15 0.15 17.51 -2.30
C GLY A 15 0.82 16.19 -2.66
N LYS A 16 1.44 15.54 -1.67
CA LYS A 16 2.09 14.24 -1.84
C LYS A 16 1.36 13.17 -1.02
N ILE A 17 1.09 12.03 -1.64
CA ILE A 17 0.51 10.86 -0.98
C ILE A 17 1.62 9.84 -0.75
N PHE A 18 1.80 9.43 0.50
CA PHE A 18 2.68 8.31 0.82
C PHE A 18 1.97 6.98 0.57
N CYS A 19 2.65 6.05 -0.11
CA CYS A 19 2.18 4.67 -0.26
C CYS A 19 3.34 3.66 -0.24
N LYS A 20 2.98 2.40 -0.03
CA LYS A 20 3.85 1.25 -0.29
C LYS A 20 3.23 0.43 -1.42
N ILE A 21 4.06 -0.03 -2.35
CA ILE A 21 3.64 -0.79 -3.52
C ILE A 21 4.36 -2.14 -3.56
N GLY A 22 3.64 -3.24 -3.73
CA GLY A 22 4.20 -4.59 -3.83
C GLY A 22 3.23 -5.59 -4.47
N GLY A 23 3.76 -6.73 -4.87
CA GLY A 23 2.99 -7.79 -5.53
C GLY A 23 2.95 -7.66 -7.04
N ASN A 24 2.11 -8.50 -7.64
CA ASN A 24 1.88 -8.58 -9.07
C ASN A 24 0.43 -9.01 -9.32
N GLY A 25 -0.15 -8.59 -10.45
CA GLY A 25 -1.56 -8.83 -10.78
C GLY A 25 -2.40 -7.54 -10.76
N PRO A 26 -3.74 -7.65 -10.76
CA PRO A 26 -4.62 -6.50 -10.85
C PRO A 26 -4.39 -5.47 -9.72
N PRO A 27 -4.57 -4.17 -9.98
CA PRO A 27 -4.31 -3.13 -8.98
C PRO A 27 -5.40 -3.11 -7.90
N LEU A 28 -4.98 -3.04 -6.63
CA LEU A 28 -5.87 -2.95 -5.47
C LEU A 28 -5.37 -1.85 -4.50
N LEU A 29 -6.18 -0.82 -4.27
CA LEU A 29 -5.85 0.29 -3.38
C LEU A 29 -6.41 0.06 -1.97
N LEU A 30 -5.53 0.10 -0.95
CA LEU A 30 -5.92 -0.02 0.46
C LEU A 30 -5.88 1.35 1.16
N LEU A 31 -7.04 1.84 1.59
CA LEU A 31 -7.17 3.10 2.34
C LEU A 31 -7.37 2.80 3.82
N HIS A 32 -6.59 3.43 4.69
CA HIS A 32 -6.74 3.27 6.14
C HIS A 32 -7.82 4.20 6.70
N GLY A 33 -8.28 3.89 7.92
CA GLY A 33 -9.22 4.74 8.67
C GLY A 33 -8.55 5.49 9.83
N TYR A 34 -9.38 6.12 10.65
CA TYR A 34 -8.99 6.75 11.92
C TYR A 34 -9.00 5.72 13.06
N PRO A 35 -8.08 5.80 14.06
CA PRO A 35 -6.92 6.68 14.20
C PRO A 35 -5.63 6.02 13.66
N GLN A 36 -5.72 5.32 12.53
CA GLN A 36 -4.65 4.46 12.04
C GLN A 36 -3.91 5.07 10.84
N THR A 37 -2.90 4.36 10.34
CA THR A 37 -2.18 4.67 9.10
C THR A 37 -2.19 3.45 8.18
N HIS A 38 -1.60 3.55 6.99
CA HIS A 38 -1.39 2.42 6.06
C HIS A 38 -0.81 1.15 6.73
N PHE A 39 -0.14 1.30 7.88
CA PHE A 39 0.44 0.21 8.64
C PHE A 39 -0.59 -0.79 9.16
N MET A 40 -1.88 -0.44 9.28
CA MET A 40 -2.93 -1.40 9.68
C MET A 40 -2.98 -2.64 8.78
N TRP A 41 -2.59 -2.49 7.51
CA TRP A 41 -2.61 -3.56 6.52
C TRP A 41 -1.41 -4.52 6.59
N HIS A 42 -0.43 -4.29 7.47
CA HIS A 42 0.84 -5.04 7.47
C HIS A 42 0.69 -6.56 7.63
N LYS A 43 -0.38 -7.03 8.29
CA LYS A 43 -0.63 -8.47 8.50
C LYS A 43 -1.16 -9.16 7.26
N ILE A 44 -1.90 -8.46 6.42
CA ILE A 44 -2.59 -9.05 5.25
C ILE A 44 -1.93 -8.69 3.93
N ALA A 45 -1.17 -7.59 3.87
CA ALA A 45 -0.58 -7.08 2.63
C ALA A 45 0.27 -8.13 1.90
N THR A 46 1.13 -8.86 2.60
CA THR A 46 1.97 -9.91 1.97
C THR A 46 1.14 -11.04 1.34
N ASN A 47 -0.03 -11.35 1.90
CA ASN A 47 -0.90 -12.39 1.34
C ASN A 47 -1.66 -11.86 0.12
N LEU A 48 -2.19 -10.64 0.19
CA LEU A 48 -2.85 -9.98 -0.94
C LEU A 48 -1.89 -9.77 -2.12
N SER A 49 -0.63 -9.43 -1.86
CA SER A 49 0.37 -9.19 -2.91
C SER A 49 0.72 -10.42 -3.75
N LYS A 50 0.30 -11.62 -3.34
CA LYS A 50 0.45 -12.83 -4.16
C LYS A 50 -0.51 -12.86 -5.36
N TYR A 51 -1.60 -12.09 -5.30
CA TYR A 51 -2.67 -12.09 -6.30
C TYR A 51 -2.89 -10.70 -6.94
N PHE A 52 -2.49 -9.64 -6.24
CA PHE A 52 -2.72 -8.25 -6.65
C PHE A 52 -1.44 -7.43 -6.60
N THR A 53 -1.42 -6.34 -7.37
CA THR A 53 -0.50 -5.24 -7.13
C THR A 53 -1.16 -4.28 -6.13
N ILE A 54 -0.64 -4.26 -4.91
CA ILE A 54 -1.16 -3.44 -3.79
C ILE A 54 -0.19 -2.35 -3.38
#